data_AF-A0A5J4WV11-F1
#
_entry.id   AF-A0A5J4WV11-F1
#
_cell.length_a   1.000
_cell.length_b   1.000
_cell.length_c   1.000
_cell.angle_alpha   90.00
_cell.angle_beta   90.00
_cell.angle_gamma   90.00
#
_symmetry.space_group_name_H-M   'P 1'
#
loop_
_entity.id
_entity.type
_entity.pdbx_description
1 polymer ?
#
loop_
_entity_poly.entity_id
_entity_poly.type
_entity_poly.pdbx_seq_one_letter_code
_entity_poly.pdbx_strand_id
1 'polypeptide(L)'
;MAQRRLRKSKSTSEQDEQEEQEPIYEEQEESRYVNGVVKFSNISVRNLKKMDAFGKSDPFVVFRAGDEEQKTTTAKNTLDYDYTNEEYDLIYNPLKMQGKKEVEVEVWDYDSVGSNDLIGTVSVDQ
;
A
#
# COMPACT_ATOMS: atom_id res chain seq x y z
N MET A 1 -31.58 -43.09 -36.22
CA MET A 1 -32.42 -41.88 -36.30
C MET A 1 -31.86 -40.83 -35.37
N ALA A 2 -31.75 -39.60 -35.87
CA ALA A 2 -31.07 -38.48 -35.23
C ALA A 2 -31.86 -37.91 -34.04
N GLN A 3 -31.16 -37.41 -33.02
CA GLN A 3 -31.70 -36.34 -32.18
C GLN A 3 -30.72 -35.16 -32.14
N ARG A 4 -31.32 -34.02 -32.48
CA ARG A 4 -30.75 -32.75 -32.88
C ARG A 4 -30.51 -31.91 -31.62
N ARG A 5 -29.38 -31.22 -31.60
CA ARG A 5 -28.96 -30.24 -30.57
C ARG A 5 -30.09 -29.29 -30.16
N LEU A 6 -30.23 -29.02 -28.86
CA LEU A 6 -30.57 -27.67 -28.38
C LEU A 6 -29.35 -27.11 -27.65
N ARG A 7 -28.51 -26.38 -28.39
CA ARG A 7 -27.65 -25.36 -27.76
C ARG A 7 -28.60 -24.23 -27.38
N LYS A 8 -28.75 -23.98 -26.09
CA LYS A 8 -29.43 -22.79 -25.59
C LYS A 8 -28.56 -21.59 -25.99
N SER A 9 -28.88 -20.98 -27.12
CA SER A 9 -28.30 -19.70 -27.52
C SER A 9 -28.79 -18.65 -26.54
N LYS A 10 -27.98 -18.33 -25.53
CA LYS A 10 -28.03 -16.98 -24.97
C LYS A 10 -27.74 -16.05 -26.14
N SER A 11 -28.71 -15.22 -26.48
CA SER A 11 -28.60 -14.24 -27.56
C SER A 11 -27.46 -13.29 -27.23
N THR A 12 -26.57 -13.09 -28.20
CA THR A 12 -25.39 -12.22 -28.13
C THR A 12 -25.73 -10.82 -27.57
N SER A 13 -26.94 -10.32 -27.85
CA SER A 13 -27.44 -9.04 -27.32
C SER A 13 -27.52 -8.93 -25.79
N GLU A 14 -27.85 -10.02 -25.08
CA GLU A 14 -27.93 -10.00 -23.61
C GLU A 14 -26.54 -10.06 -22.96
N GLN A 15 -25.53 -10.54 -23.68
CA GLN A 15 -24.14 -10.56 -23.22
C GLN A 15 -23.48 -9.20 -23.46
N ASP A 16 -23.71 -8.60 -24.63
CA ASP A 16 -23.22 -7.26 -24.97
C ASP A 16 -23.82 -6.19 -24.04
N GLU A 17 -25.11 -6.28 -23.71
CA GLU A 17 -25.77 -5.35 -22.76
C GLU A 17 -25.27 -5.52 -21.31
N GLN A 18 -24.84 -6.72 -20.91
CA GLN A 18 -24.24 -6.94 -19.59
C GLN A 18 -22.80 -6.39 -19.54
N GLU A 19 -22.02 -6.62 -20.60
CA GLU A 19 -20.66 -6.10 -20.73
C GLU A 19 -20.61 -4.57 -20.93
N GLU A 20 -21.63 -3.92 -21.48
CA GLU A 20 -21.73 -2.46 -21.53
C GLU A 20 -22.21 -1.85 -20.20
N GLN A 21 -23.01 -2.58 -19.41
CA GLN A 21 -23.51 -2.10 -18.13
C GLN A 21 -22.42 -2.09 -17.05
N GLU A 22 -21.63 -3.16 -16.93
CA GLU A 22 -20.53 -3.29 -15.96
C GLU A 22 -19.55 -2.08 -15.96
N PRO A 23 -18.94 -1.66 -17.09
CA PRO A 23 -17.98 -0.55 -17.11
C PRO A 23 -18.61 0.80 -16.76
N ILE A 24 -19.89 1.03 -17.08
CA ILE A 24 -20.59 2.27 -16.73
C ILE A 24 -20.83 2.35 -15.22
N TYR A 25 -21.13 1.23 -14.56
CA TYR A 25 -21.29 1.19 -13.10
C TYR A 25 -19.94 1.37 -12.38
N GLU A 26 -18.86 0.75 -12.87
CA GLU A 26 -17.52 0.93 -12.30
C GLU A 26 -17.04 2.38 -12.40
N GLU A 27 -17.14 3.03 -13.57
CA GLU A 27 -16.77 4.45 -13.72
C GLU A 27 -17.60 5.39 -12.82
N GLN A 28 -18.90 5.12 -12.65
CA GLN A 28 -19.74 5.90 -11.74
C GLN A 28 -19.35 5.69 -10.28
N GLU A 29 -19.05 4.46 -9.87
CA GLU A 29 -18.55 4.14 -8.53
C GLU A 29 -17.14 4.70 -8.28
N GLU A 30 -16.30 4.87 -9.31
CA GLU A 30 -15.02 5.58 -9.21
C GLU A 30 -15.19 7.08 -9.00
N SER A 31 -16.11 7.69 -9.75
CA SER A 31 -16.32 9.15 -9.77
C SER A 31 -16.74 9.77 -8.43
N ARG A 32 -17.25 8.97 -7.48
CA ARG A 32 -17.66 9.44 -6.14
C ARG A 32 -16.50 9.57 -5.16
N TYR A 33 -15.35 8.95 -5.45
CA TYR A 33 -14.20 9.00 -4.57
C TYR A 33 -13.27 10.15 -4.96
N VAL A 34 -12.87 10.93 -3.96
CA VAL A 34 -11.88 11.99 -4.12
C VAL A 34 -10.56 11.47 -3.58
N ASN A 35 -9.49 11.66 -4.34
CA ASN A 35 -8.13 11.35 -3.87
C ASN A 35 -7.77 12.28 -2.70
N GLY A 36 -7.26 11.68 -1.63
CA GLY A 36 -6.70 12.38 -0.47
C GLY A 36 -5.18 12.43 -0.51
N VAL A 37 -4.59 13.13 0.46
CA VAL A 37 -3.15 13.13 0.71
C VAL A 37 -2.90 12.85 2.18
N VAL A 38 -2.04 11.88 2.47
CA VAL A 38 -1.55 11.56 3.81
C VAL A 38 -0.17 12.17 3.96
N LYS A 39 -0.04 13.14 4.87
CA LYS A 39 1.24 13.80 5.15
C LYS A 39 1.89 13.18 6.40
N PHE A 40 3.12 12.73 6.25
CA PHE A 40 4.00 12.29 7.33
C PHE A 40 5.04 13.36 7.63
N SER A 41 5.12 13.78 8.89
CA SER A 41 6.09 14.75 9.40
C SER A 41 6.47 14.43 10.84
N ASN A 42 7.48 15.10 11.37
CA ASN A 42 7.98 14.92 12.74
C ASN A 42 8.36 13.46 13.06
N ILE A 43 8.97 12.78 12.09
CA ILE A 43 9.25 11.35 12.14
C ILE A 43 10.45 11.08 13.04
N SER A 44 10.27 10.19 14.01
CA SER A 44 11.33 9.78 14.94
C SER A 44 11.19 8.31 15.32
N VAL A 45 12.34 7.67 15.54
CA VAL A 45 12.42 6.31 16.10
C VAL A 45 13.12 6.38 17.44
N ARG A 46 12.68 5.55 18.40
CA ARG A 46 13.20 5.51 19.77
C ARG A 46 13.24 4.10 20.32
N ASN A 47 14.25 3.82 21.15
CA ASN A 47 14.42 2.55 21.84
C ASN A 47 14.27 1.32 20.93
N LEU A 48 14.80 1.38 19.71
CA LEU A 48 14.68 0.27 18.77
C LEU A 48 15.34 -1.00 19.31
N LYS A 49 14.77 -2.15 18.96
CA LYS A 49 15.40 -3.44 19.20
C LYS A 49 16.66 -3.52 18.35
N LYS A 50 17.77 -3.85 18.98
CA LYS A 50 19.03 -4.15 18.29
C LYS A 50 18.87 -5.42 17.44
N MET A 51 19.01 -5.32 16.13
CA MET A 51 19.01 -6.49 15.24
C MET A 51 20.44 -6.92 14.89
N ASP A 52 21.34 -5.96 14.67
CA ASP A 52 22.74 -6.23 14.34
C ASP A 52 23.58 -6.90 15.44
N ALA A 53 24.36 -7.92 15.03
CA ALA A 53 25.32 -8.61 15.89
C ALA A 53 26.52 -7.73 16.27
N PHE A 54 27.03 -6.94 15.31
CA PHE A 54 28.22 -6.08 15.45
C PHE A 54 27.90 -4.62 15.11
N GLY A 55 27.31 -3.89 16.05
CA GLY A 55 26.86 -2.51 15.83
C GLY A 55 25.61 -2.23 16.66
N LYS A 56 24.94 -1.11 16.44
CA LYS A 56 23.49 -0.94 16.65
C LYS A 56 22.82 -1.04 15.27
N SER A 57 21.51 -0.86 15.22
CA SER A 57 20.74 -0.83 13.96
C SER A 57 21.04 0.42 13.10
N ASP A 58 20.79 0.29 11.80
CA ASP A 58 20.74 1.30 10.76
C ASP A 58 19.26 1.53 10.31
N PRO A 59 18.41 2.15 11.14
CA PRO A 59 16.97 2.13 10.88
C PRO A 59 16.55 3.03 9.71
N PHE A 60 15.48 2.64 9.01
CA PHE A 60 14.68 3.48 8.13
C PHE A 60 13.19 3.16 8.27
N VAL A 61 12.32 4.11 7.95
CA VAL A 61 10.85 3.98 8.04
C VAL A 61 10.25 3.94 6.64
N VAL A 62 9.32 3.01 6.42
CA VAL A 62 8.54 2.87 5.19
C VAL A 62 7.08 3.20 5.48
N PHE A 63 6.46 4.00 4.63
CA PHE A 63 5.06 4.37 4.67
C PHE A 63 4.36 3.79 3.44
N ARG A 64 3.20 3.14 3.61
CA ARG A 64 2.41 2.58 2.50
C ARG A 64 0.93 2.93 2.59
N ALA A 65 0.37 3.36 1.47
CA ALA A 65 -1.06 3.57 1.28
C ALA A 65 -1.50 2.90 -0.03
N GLY A 66 -1.94 1.64 0.06
CA GLY A 66 -2.21 0.81 -1.13
C GLY A 66 -0.91 0.54 -1.90
N ASP A 67 -0.87 0.97 -3.16
CA ASP A 67 0.29 0.81 -4.04
C ASP A 67 1.32 1.96 -3.90
N GLU A 68 0.98 3.03 -3.18
CA GLU A 68 1.90 4.15 -2.94
C GLU A 68 2.81 3.82 -1.75
N GLU A 69 4.13 3.93 -1.98
CA GLU A 69 5.16 3.70 -0.97
C GLU A 69 6.16 4.87 -0.94
N GLN A 70 6.54 5.31 0.25
CA GLN A 70 7.65 6.24 0.48
C GLN A 70 8.51 5.75 1.64
N LYS A 71 9.77 6.19 1.70
CA LYS A 71 10.68 5.82 2.80
C LYS A 71 11.61 6.95 3.22
N THR A 72 12.01 6.92 4.47
CA THR A 72 13.03 7.83 5.03
C THR A 72 14.42 7.54 4.48
N THR A 73 15.34 8.47 4.73
CA THR A 73 16.77 8.13 4.74
C THR A 73 17.08 7.05 5.77
N THR A 74 18.24 6.41 5.64
CA THR A 74 18.72 5.42 6.59
C THR A 74 19.60 6.10 7.64
N ALA A 75 19.19 6.03 8.91
CA ALA A 75 20.02 6.45 10.02
C ALA A 75 21.14 5.42 10.25
N LYS A 76 22.29 5.85 10.77
CA LYS A 76 23.46 4.97 10.94
C LYS A 76 23.76 4.67 12.40
N ASN A 77 23.85 3.39 12.74
CA ASN A 77 24.36 2.84 13.99
C ASN A 77 23.71 3.52 15.21
N THR A 78 22.37 3.52 15.24
CA THR A 78 21.58 4.16 16.29
C THR A 78 20.28 3.41 16.58
N LEU A 79 19.79 3.54 17.83
CA LEU A 79 18.48 3.03 18.25
C LEU A 79 17.47 4.17 18.45
N ASP A 80 17.94 5.41 18.32
CA ASP A 80 17.19 6.65 18.51
C ASP A 80 17.62 7.63 17.41
N TYR A 81 16.68 8.08 16.59
CA TYR A 81 16.98 9.00 15.50
C TYR A 81 15.80 9.90 15.15
N ASP A 82 16.11 11.12 14.76
CA ASP A 82 15.15 12.12 14.30
C ASP A 82 15.39 12.41 12.82
N TYR A 83 14.43 12.04 11.96
CA TYR A 83 14.45 12.31 10.52
C TYR A 83 14.04 13.77 10.28
N THR A 84 14.87 14.67 10.81
CA THR A 84 14.59 16.11 10.83
C THR A 84 14.58 16.62 9.39
N ASN A 85 13.53 17.38 9.03
CA ASN A 85 13.28 17.93 7.69
C ASN A 85 12.89 16.92 6.62
N GLU A 86 12.56 15.69 7.00
CA GLU A 86 11.96 14.72 6.08
C GLU A 86 10.42 14.77 6.23
N GLU A 87 9.74 15.05 5.13
CA GLU A 87 8.28 15.02 5.03
C GLU A 87 7.88 14.22 3.79
N TYR A 88 6.79 13.45 3.91
CA TYR A 88 6.30 12.60 2.83
C TYR A 88 4.81 12.79 2.65
N ASP A 89 4.40 12.94 1.40
CA ASP A 89 3.00 13.04 1.00
C ASP A 89 2.65 11.80 0.17
N LEU A 90 1.80 10.92 0.72
CA LEU A 90 1.27 9.76 0.00
C LEU A 90 -0.10 10.08 -0.56
N ILE A 91 -0.34 9.70 -1.80
CA ILE A 91 -1.66 9.84 -2.43
C ILE A 91 -2.55 8.73 -1.91
N TYR A 92 -3.63 9.10 -1.24
CA TYR A 92 -4.67 8.18 -0.81
C TYR A 92 -5.73 8.08 -1.91
N ASN A 93 -5.80 6.93 -2.58
CA ASN A 93 -6.84 6.65 -3.57
C ASN A 93 -7.72 5.49 -3.07
N PRO A 94 -8.97 5.76 -2.63
CA PRO A 94 -9.88 4.74 -2.12
C PRO A 94 -10.11 3.55 -3.05
N LEU A 95 -10.05 3.78 -4.37
CA LEU A 95 -10.29 2.76 -5.38
C LEU A 95 -9.12 1.79 -5.49
N LYS A 96 -7.90 2.33 -5.56
CA LYS A 96 -6.68 1.51 -5.56
C LYS A 96 -6.50 0.75 -4.25
N MET A 97 -6.98 1.32 -3.15
CA MET A 97 -6.91 0.71 -1.83
C MET A 97 -8.02 -0.31 -1.57
N GLN A 98 -8.89 -0.58 -2.55
CA GLN A 98 -10.02 -1.52 -2.43
C GLN A 98 -10.92 -1.18 -1.22
N GLY A 99 -11.09 0.11 -0.94
CA GLY A 99 -11.85 0.62 0.20
C GLY A 99 -11.14 0.50 1.56
N LYS A 100 -9.89 0.01 1.62
CA LYS A 100 -9.07 0.09 2.84
C LYS A 100 -8.75 1.54 3.15
N LYS A 101 -8.89 1.90 4.42
CA LYS A 101 -8.57 3.24 4.96
C LYS A 101 -7.27 3.25 5.76
N GLU A 102 -6.58 2.12 5.75
CA GLU A 102 -5.41 1.88 6.54
C GLU A 102 -4.15 2.32 5.81
N VAL A 103 -3.25 2.93 6.57
CA VAL A 103 -1.92 3.31 6.14
C VAL A 103 -0.93 2.54 7.00
N GLU A 104 -0.02 1.82 6.34
CA GLU A 104 0.97 0.99 7.00
C GLU A 104 2.26 1.77 7.23
N VAL A 105 2.85 1.61 8.41
CA VAL A 105 4.15 2.17 8.76
C VAL A 105 5.03 1.03 9.26
N GLU A 106 6.16 0.84 8.61
CA GLU A 106 7.13 -0.20 8.95
C GLU A 106 8.48 0.42 9.30
N VAL A 107 9.14 -0.14 10.32
CA VAL A 107 10.51 0.23 10.68
C VAL A 107 11.40 -0.95 10.36
N TRP A 108 12.45 -0.70 9.59
CA TRP A 108 13.37 -1.70 9.08
C TRP A 108 14.80 -1.37 9.51
N ASP A 109 15.62 -2.40 9.70
CA ASP A 109 17.07 -2.30 9.86
C ASP A 109 17.73 -2.50 8.48
N TYR A 110 18.59 -1.57 8.07
CA TYR A 110 19.31 -1.71 6.81
C TYR A 110 20.56 -2.58 6.98
N ASP A 111 20.62 -3.68 6.23
CA ASP A 111 21.78 -4.57 6.22
C ASP A 111 22.63 -4.36 4.98
N SER A 112 23.89 -3.96 5.19
CA SER A 112 24.86 -3.81 4.08
C SER A 112 25.18 -5.14 3.37
N VAL A 113 24.96 -6.27 4.06
CA VAL A 113 25.15 -7.63 3.54
C VAL A 113 23.95 -8.48 3.95
N GLY A 114 23.23 -9.03 2.97
CA GLY A 114 22.05 -9.85 3.22
C GLY A 114 20.75 -9.10 2.91
N SER A 115 19.72 -9.39 3.69
CA SER A 115 18.39 -8.77 3.57
C SER A 115 18.09 -7.96 4.82
N ASN A 116 17.50 -6.78 4.64
CA ASN A 116 17.05 -5.92 5.73
C ASN A 116 16.11 -6.65 6.70
N ASP A 117 16.32 -6.45 7.99
CA ASP A 117 15.50 -7.01 9.06
C ASP A 117 14.31 -6.09 9.40
N LEU A 118 13.09 -6.65 9.43
CA LEU A 118 11.92 -5.92 9.92
C LEU A 118 11.99 -5.78 11.45
N ILE A 119 11.96 -4.54 11.95
CA ILE A 119 11.96 -4.25 13.39
C ILE A 119 10.53 -4.20 13.93
N GLY A 120 9.59 -3.57 13.20
CA GLY A 120 8.21 -3.45 13.62
C GLY A 120 7.29 -2.87 12.56
N THR A 121 5.99 -3.08 12.72
CA THR A 121 4.93 -2.60 11.81
C THR A 121 3.73 -2.11 12.61
N VAL A 122 3.02 -1.13 12.07
CA VAL A 122 1.73 -0.66 12.57
C VAL A 122 0.85 -0.26 11.39
N SER A 123 -0.45 -0.55 11.51
CA SER A 123 -1.48 -0.05 10.60
C SER A 123 -2.30 1.02 11.31
N VAL A 124 -2.52 2.14 10.64
CA VAL A 124 -3.26 3.30 11.17
C VAL A 124 -4.47 3.58 10.29
N ASP A 125 -5.67 3.57 10.87
CA ASP A 125 -6.91 3.98 10.20
C ASP A 125 -6.95 5.51 10.04
N GLN A 126 -7.30 5.99 8.83
CA GLN A 126 -7.46 7.42 8.51
C GLN A 126 -8.83 8.00 8.84
#